data_AF-A0AA96EJX7-F1
#
_entry.id   AF-A0AA96EJX7-F1
#
_cell.length_a   1.000
_cell.length_b   1.000
_cell.length_c   1.000
_cell.angle_alpha   90.00
_cell.angle_beta   90.00
_cell.angle_gamma   90.00
#
_symmetry.space_group_name_H-M   'P 1'
#
loop_
_entity.id
_entity.type
_entity.pdbx_description
1 polymer ?
#
loop_
_entity_poly.entity_id
_entity_poly.type
_entity_poly.pdbx_seq_one_letter_code
_entity_poly.pdbx_strand_id
1 'polypeptide(L)'
;MFKSASRAQALKPPSPAPNYDDLQVSFGRCLRRHGFIERFYEILLASHPAIPPMFERTDFRGQRLALRRGISMAISWASGSSMVERPMKHMIDVHSRAGRAPVEPALYRCWVESLLATIDEYEIELTPELRARWREAMTKVVEAFARHY
;
A
#
# COMPACT_ATOMS: atom_id res chain seq x y z
N MET A 1 58.42 11.50 3.33
CA MET A 1 57.54 11.09 4.45
C MET A 1 56.14 11.61 4.18
N PHE A 2 55.18 10.70 4.00
CA PHE A 2 53.76 10.98 3.73
C PHE A 2 53.01 11.38 5.00
N LYS A 3 52.13 12.40 4.94
CA LYS A 3 50.91 12.54 5.76
C LYS A 3 49.87 13.31 4.92
N SER A 4 49.06 12.61 4.13
CA SER A 4 47.68 12.19 4.45
C SER A 4 46.72 13.37 4.65
N ALA A 5 46.04 13.76 3.57
CA ALA A 5 44.86 14.62 3.62
C ALA A 5 43.63 13.73 3.81
N SER A 6 42.94 13.90 4.94
CA SER A 6 41.66 13.25 5.21
C SER A 6 40.61 13.77 4.24
N ARG A 7 40.14 12.91 3.34
CA ARG A 7 39.06 13.20 2.41
C ARG A 7 37.76 13.09 3.19
N ALA A 8 37.18 14.23 3.57
CA ALA A 8 35.81 14.27 4.05
C ALA A 8 34.91 13.61 2.99
N GLN A 9 34.31 12.47 3.33
CA GLN A 9 33.23 11.89 2.53
C GLN A 9 32.09 12.89 2.58
N ALA A 10 31.82 13.53 1.44
CA ALA A 10 30.58 14.29 1.27
C ALA A 10 29.43 13.32 1.54
N LEU A 11 28.57 13.65 2.53
CA LEU A 11 27.31 12.95 2.69
C LEU A 11 26.58 13.02 1.34
N LYS A 12 26.34 11.85 0.75
CA LYS A 12 25.43 11.72 -0.39
C LYS A 12 24.11 12.39 0.02
N PRO A 13 23.55 13.32 -0.77
CA PRO A 13 22.25 13.89 -0.45
C PRO A 13 21.25 12.75 -0.25
N PRO A 14 20.26 12.89 0.65
CA PRO A 14 19.25 11.85 0.81
C PRO A 14 18.71 11.54 -0.58
N SER A 15 18.75 10.25 -0.96
CA SER A 15 18.12 9.81 -2.20
C SER A 15 16.71 10.40 -2.22
N PRO A 16 16.27 11.00 -3.35
CA PRO A 16 14.90 11.48 -3.44
C PRO A 16 13.98 10.34 -2.97
N ALA A 17 12.95 10.70 -2.20
CA ALA A 17 11.96 9.72 -1.75
C ALA A 17 11.54 8.88 -2.97
N PRO A 18 11.41 7.55 -2.83
CA PRO A 18 11.08 6.70 -3.96
C PRO A 18 9.82 7.23 -4.63
N ASN A 19 9.94 7.66 -5.88
CA ASN A 19 8.80 8.09 -6.66
C ASN A 19 8.09 6.83 -7.17
N TYR A 20 6.82 6.63 -6.79
CA TYR A 20 5.97 5.51 -7.22
C TYR A 20 4.94 5.89 -8.31
N ASP A 21 5.25 6.87 -9.18
CA ASP A 21 4.38 7.23 -10.32
C ASP A 21 4.06 6.03 -11.23
N ASP A 22 5.00 5.11 -11.39
CA ASP A 22 4.81 3.85 -12.11
C ASP A 22 3.72 2.96 -11.50
N LEU A 23 3.53 3.00 -10.17
CA LEU A 23 2.45 2.31 -9.49
C LEU A 23 1.08 2.95 -9.77
N GLN A 24 0.98 4.27 -9.90
CA GLN A 24 -0.28 4.93 -10.29
C GLN A 24 -0.67 4.55 -11.71
N VAL A 25 0.29 4.51 -12.63
CA VAL A 25 0.07 4.07 -14.02
C VAL A 25 -0.36 2.61 -14.03
N SER A 26 0.35 1.75 -13.30
CA SER A 26 0.03 0.33 -13.16
C SER A 26 -1.37 0.09 -12.60
N PHE A 27 -1.71 0.80 -11.52
CA PHE A 27 -3.04 0.75 -10.91
C PHE A 27 -4.11 1.22 -11.90
N GLY A 28 -3.82 2.27 -12.68
CA GLY A 28 -4.68 2.74 -13.77
C GLY A 28 -4.92 1.69 -14.85
N ARG A 29 -3.93 0.86 -15.21
CA ARG A 29 -4.10 -0.28 -16.12
C ARG A 29 -4.97 -1.38 -15.51
N CYS A 30 -4.68 -1.76 -14.27
CA CYS A 30 -5.45 -2.74 -13.52
C CYS A 30 -6.95 -2.37 -13.46
N LEU A 31 -7.26 -1.10 -13.15
CA LEU A 31 -8.63 -0.59 -13.04
C LEU A 31 -9.39 -0.53 -14.37
N ARG A 32 -8.72 -0.54 -15.53
CA ARG A 32 -9.39 -0.61 -16.84
C ARG A 32 -9.91 -2.01 -17.16
N ARG A 33 -9.36 -3.04 -16.52
CA ARG A 33 -9.86 -4.41 -16.63
C ARG A 33 -10.98 -4.61 -15.62
N HIS A 34 -12.11 -5.10 -16.10
CA HIS A 34 -13.31 -5.28 -15.29
C HIS A 34 -13.05 -6.23 -14.10
N GLY A 35 -13.54 -5.86 -12.91
CA GLY A 35 -13.52 -6.73 -11.74
C GLY A 35 -12.25 -6.69 -10.88
N PHE A 36 -11.28 -5.81 -11.13
CA PHE A 36 -10.04 -5.77 -10.34
C PHE A 36 -10.28 -5.64 -8.83
N ILE A 37 -11.15 -4.71 -8.42
CA ILE A 37 -11.42 -4.45 -7.01
C ILE A 37 -12.27 -5.57 -6.39
N GLU A 38 -13.23 -6.10 -7.14
CA GLU A 38 -14.02 -7.27 -6.77
C GLU A 38 -13.10 -8.47 -6.51
N ARG A 39 -12.18 -8.74 -7.44
CA ARG A 39 -11.22 -9.84 -7.34
C ARG A 39 -10.30 -9.70 -6.14
N PHE A 40 -9.83 -8.49 -5.85
CA PHE A 40 -9.08 -8.22 -4.63
C PHE A 40 -9.83 -8.65 -3.38
N TYR A 41 -11.13 -8.33 -3.28
CA TYR A 41 -11.95 -8.73 -2.13
C TYR A 41 -12.17 -10.23 -2.06
N GLU A 42 -12.39 -10.91 -3.19
CA GLU A 42 -12.47 -12.38 -3.21
C GLU A 42 -11.21 -13.03 -2.62
N ILE A 43 -10.04 -12.58 -3.07
CA ILE A 43 -8.75 -13.10 -2.59
C ILE A 43 -8.55 -12.76 -1.11
N LEU A 44 -8.82 -11.51 -0.71
CA LEU A 44 -8.66 -11.06 0.67
C LEU A 44 -9.56 -11.84 1.63
N LEU A 45 -10.85 -11.99 1.31
CA LEU A 45 -11.81 -12.69 2.16
C LEU A 45 -11.47 -14.17 2.30
N ALA A 46 -10.87 -14.79 1.28
CA ALA A 46 -10.41 -16.18 1.35
C ALA A 46 -9.06 -16.36 2.06
N SER A 47 -8.30 -15.28 2.30
CA SER A 47 -6.90 -15.38 2.75
C SER A 47 -6.71 -15.76 4.22
N HIS A 48 -7.70 -15.50 5.09
CA HIS A 48 -7.61 -15.81 6.51
C HIS A 48 -9.00 -15.87 7.18
N PRO A 49 -9.30 -16.84 8.07
CA PRO A 49 -10.63 -17.01 8.67
C PRO A 49 -11.11 -15.81 9.50
N ALA A 50 -10.18 -15.02 10.05
CA ALA A 50 -10.53 -13.81 10.82
C ALA A 50 -10.99 -12.62 9.95
N ILE A 51 -10.77 -12.66 8.63
CA ILE A 51 -11.05 -11.53 7.73
C ILE A 51 -12.54 -11.43 7.37
N PRO A 52 -13.24 -12.49 6.91
CA PRO A 52 -14.67 -12.39 6.55
C PRO A 52 -15.57 -11.76 7.62
N PRO A 53 -15.44 -12.09 8.92
CA PRO A 53 -16.26 -11.47 9.96
C PRO A 53 -16.17 -9.93 10.00
N MET A 54 -15.01 -9.37 9.63
CA MET A 54 -14.79 -7.91 9.60
C MET A 54 -15.65 -7.19 8.54
N PHE A 55 -16.18 -7.94 7.56
CA PHE A 55 -16.92 -7.40 6.42
C PHE A 55 -18.41 -7.79 6.40
N GLU A 56 -18.93 -8.49 7.41
CA GLU A 56 -20.32 -9.00 7.43
C GLU A 56 -21.39 -7.92 7.23
N ARG A 57 -21.09 -6.69 7.63
CA ARG A 57 -22.03 -5.55 7.56
C ARG A 57 -21.59 -4.50 6.54
N THR A 58 -20.66 -4.83 5.66
CA THR A 58 -20.08 -3.89 4.70
C THR A 58 -20.99 -3.69 3.49
N ASP A 59 -21.34 -2.43 3.19
CA ASP A 59 -21.83 -2.08 1.86
C ASP A 59 -20.66 -2.17 0.86
N PHE A 60 -20.57 -3.30 0.16
CA PHE A 60 -19.50 -3.53 -0.80
C PHE A 60 -19.53 -2.54 -1.97
N ARG A 61 -20.68 -1.95 -2.34
CA ARG A 61 -20.71 -0.96 -3.42
C ARG A 61 -19.94 0.30 -3.02
N GLY A 62 -20.21 0.85 -1.85
CA GLY A 62 -19.46 1.98 -1.29
C GLY A 62 -18.00 1.61 -0.99
N GLN A 63 -17.78 0.42 -0.44
CA GLN A 63 -16.46 -0.06 -0.04
C GLN A 63 -15.49 -0.18 -1.23
N ARG A 64 -15.95 -0.67 -2.39
CA ARG A 64 -15.09 -0.77 -3.59
C ARG A 64 -14.59 0.60 -4.06
N LEU A 65 -15.45 1.62 -4.01
CA LEU A 65 -15.05 2.99 -4.33
C LEU A 65 -14.08 3.56 -3.28
N ALA A 66 -14.33 3.29 -1.99
CA ALA A 66 -13.45 3.69 -0.91
C ALA A 66 -12.06 3.06 -1.04
N LEU A 67 -11.98 1.76 -1.35
CA LEU A 67 -10.72 1.06 -1.55
C LEU A 67 -9.94 1.60 -2.74
N ARG A 68 -10.60 1.86 -3.88
CA ARG A 68 -9.95 2.45 -5.06
C ARG A 68 -9.27 3.77 -4.71
N ARG A 69 -9.96 4.64 -3.96
CA ARG A 69 -9.40 5.92 -3.48
C ARG A 69 -8.27 5.69 -2.48
N GLY A 70 -8.47 4.74 -1.56
CA GLY A 70 -7.49 4.36 -0.54
C GLY A 70 -6.16 3.89 -1.13
N ILE A 71 -6.18 3.04 -2.15
CA ILE A 71 -4.96 2.55 -2.82
C ILE A 71 -4.22 3.69 -3.51
N SER A 72 -4.92 4.55 -4.27
CA SER A 72 -4.26 5.69 -4.91
C SER A 72 -3.65 6.66 -3.89
N MET A 73 -4.35 6.91 -2.77
CA MET A 73 -3.82 7.71 -1.66
C MET A 73 -2.61 7.03 -0.99
N ALA A 74 -2.65 5.72 -0.80
CA ALA A 74 -1.55 4.94 -0.23
C ALA A 74 -0.28 5.04 -1.09
N ILE A 75 -0.40 4.94 -2.41
CA ILE A 75 0.72 5.13 -3.35
C ILE A 75 1.30 6.54 -3.21
N SER A 76 0.44 7.58 -3.26
CA SER A 76 0.89 8.98 -3.11
C SER A 76 1.58 9.23 -1.76
N TRP A 77 1.06 8.63 -0.68
CA TRP A 77 1.64 8.77 0.65
C TRP A 77 2.98 8.03 0.76
N ALA A 78 3.09 6.83 0.18
CA ALA A 78 4.34 6.09 0.11
C ALA A 78 5.44 6.87 -0.63
N SER A 79 5.08 7.65 -1.66
CA SER A 79 5.96 8.58 -2.38
C SER A 79 6.35 9.83 -1.58
N GLY A 80 5.81 10.02 -0.37
CA GLY A 80 6.10 11.19 0.47
C GLY A 80 5.30 12.45 0.12
N SER A 81 4.18 12.32 -0.60
CA SER A 81 3.34 13.48 -0.92
C SER A 81 2.67 14.06 0.33
N SER A 82 2.96 15.34 0.63
CA SER A 82 2.34 16.07 1.75
C SER A 82 0.84 16.31 1.56
N MET A 83 0.35 16.32 0.31
CA MET A 83 -1.07 16.54 -0.01
C MET A 83 -2.00 15.50 0.61
N VAL A 84 -1.50 14.27 0.82
CA VAL A 84 -2.27 13.16 1.37
C VAL A 84 -1.90 12.82 2.82
N GLU A 85 -1.06 13.61 3.48
CA GLU A 85 -0.61 13.33 4.84
C GLU A 85 -1.77 13.30 5.84
N ARG A 86 -2.57 14.38 5.88
CA ARG A 86 -3.73 14.48 6.77
C ARG A 86 -4.80 13.39 6.53
N PRO A 87 -5.29 13.16 5.30
CA PRO A 87 -6.27 12.10 5.06
C PRO A 87 -5.69 10.70 5.32
N MET A 88 -4.39 10.48 5.08
CA MET A 88 -3.75 9.21 5.43
C MET A 88 -3.68 8.99 6.93
N LYS A 89 -3.32 10.02 7.71
CA LYS A 89 -3.34 9.94 9.17
C LYS A 89 -4.72 9.57 9.69
N HIS A 90 -5.77 10.20 9.15
CA HIS A 90 -7.15 9.84 9.51
C HIS A 90 -7.48 8.38 9.17
N MET A 91 -7.02 7.87 8.03
CA MET A 91 -7.22 6.46 7.67
C MET A 91 -6.46 5.50 8.59
N ILE A 92 -5.25 5.86 9.03
CA ILE A 92 -4.51 5.12 10.05
C ILE A 92 -5.30 5.09 11.37
N ASP A 93 -5.81 6.24 11.83
CA ASP A 93 -6.62 6.34 13.05
C ASP A 93 -7.88 5.46 12.97
N VAL A 94 -8.56 5.42 11.82
CA VAL A 94 -9.76 4.60 11.58
C VAL A 94 -9.49 3.10 11.78
N HIS A 95 -8.28 2.62 11.45
CA HIS A 95 -7.91 1.20 11.53
C HIS A 95 -7.10 0.85 12.78
N SER A 96 -6.81 1.83 13.64
CA SER A 96 -6.18 1.62 14.95
C SER A 96 -7.09 0.80 15.89
N ARG A 97 -6.55 0.33 17.02
CA ARG A 97 -7.33 -0.39 18.04
C ARG A 97 -8.51 0.42 18.59
N ALA A 98 -8.38 1.74 18.70
CA ALA A 98 -9.44 2.65 19.15
C ALA A 98 -10.30 3.19 17.99
N GLY A 99 -9.96 2.82 16.75
CA GLY A 99 -10.65 3.25 15.55
C GLY A 99 -12.01 2.58 15.36
N ARG A 100 -12.77 3.08 14.39
CA ARG A 100 -14.10 2.56 14.05
C ARG A 100 -14.06 1.27 13.20
N ALA A 101 -12.90 0.88 12.68
CA ALA A 101 -12.70 -0.32 11.89
C ALA A 101 -11.33 -0.96 12.21
N PRO A 102 -11.10 -1.39 13.45
CA PRO A 102 -9.80 -1.88 13.90
C PRO A 102 -9.34 -3.10 13.08
N VAL A 103 -8.06 -3.14 12.73
CA VAL A 103 -7.44 -4.27 12.02
C VAL A 103 -6.21 -4.73 12.77
N GLU A 104 -6.20 -5.99 13.23
CA GLU A 104 -5.04 -6.54 13.91
C GLU A 104 -3.79 -6.51 13.01
N PRO A 105 -2.61 -6.08 13.52
CA PRO A 105 -1.40 -5.95 12.71
C PRO A 105 -0.99 -7.21 11.95
N ALA A 106 -1.27 -8.40 12.49
CA ALA A 106 -0.97 -9.68 11.86
C ALA A 106 -1.72 -9.89 10.52
N LEU A 107 -2.87 -9.22 10.33
CA LEU A 107 -3.69 -9.35 9.13
C LEU A 107 -3.21 -8.50 7.96
N TYR A 108 -2.34 -7.51 8.18
CA TYR A 108 -1.83 -6.66 7.09
C TYR A 108 -1.00 -7.43 6.07
N ARG A 109 -0.35 -8.53 6.47
CA ARG A 109 0.31 -9.43 5.52
C ARG A 109 -0.71 -9.99 4.51
N CYS A 110 -1.87 -10.44 4.99
CA CYS A 110 -2.93 -10.96 4.13
C CYS A 110 -3.41 -9.90 3.14
N TRP A 111 -3.54 -8.64 3.59
CA TRP A 111 -3.92 -7.52 2.73
C TRP A 111 -2.91 -7.27 1.60
N VAL A 112 -1.61 -7.20 1.93
CA VAL A 112 -0.55 -6.96 0.93
C VAL A 112 -0.45 -8.11 -0.06
N GLU A 113 -0.45 -9.37 0.42
CA GLU A 113 -0.38 -10.53 -0.48
C GLU A 113 -1.60 -10.62 -1.39
N SER A 114 -2.80 -10.30 -0.89
CA SER A 114 -4.02 -10.32 -1.70
C SER A 114 -3.98 -9.27 -2.81
N LEU A 115 -3.48 -8.06 -2.51
CA LEU A 115 -3.31 -7.02 -3.52
C LEU A 115 -2.29 -7.43 -4.59
N LEU A 116 -1.15 -7.99 -4.19
CA LEU A 116 -0.13 -8.45 -5.12
C LEU A 116 -0.61 -9.60 -6.00
N ALA A 117 -1.33 -10.58 -5.43
CA ALA A 117 -1.95 -11.65 -6.20
C ALA A 117 -2.97 -11.12 -7.22
N THR A 118 -3.74 -10.10 -6.85
CA THR A 118 -4.68 -9.45 -7.79
C THR A 118 -3.92 -8.72 -8.91
N ILE A 119 -2.81 -8.04 -8.58
CA ILE A 119 -1.95 -7.38 -9.58
C ILE A 119 -1.34 -8.42 -10.52
N ASP A 120 -0.89 -9.56 -10.01
CA ASP A 120 -0.35 -10.67 -10.82
C ASP A 120 -1.36 -11.16 -11.88
N GLU A 121 -2.66 -11.14 -11.58
CA GLU A 121 -3.74 -11.53 -12.51
C GLU A 121 -4.10 -10.41 -13.52
N TYR A 122 -3.93 -9.13 -13.15
CA TYR A 122 -4.51 -7.98 -13.86
C TYR A 122 -3.50 -7.08 -14.59
N GLU A 123 -2.28 -6.96 -14.11
CA GLU A 123 -1.25 -6.11 -14.74
C GLU A 123 -0.56 -6.86 -15.89
N ILE A 124 -0.84 -6.43 -17.12
CA ILE A 124 -0.31 -7.08 -18.34
C ILE A 124 1.16 -6.72 -18.60
N GLU A 125 1.63 -5.58 -18.07
CA GLU A 125 3.01 -5.12 -18.18
C GLU A 125 3.80 -5.40 -16.89
N LEU A 126 3.39 -6.41 -16.10
CA LEU A 126 3.99 -6.66 -14.79
C LEU A 126 5.40 -7.21 -14.96
N THR A 127 6.39 -6.42 -14.56
CA THR A 127 7.77 -6.91 -14.42
C THR A 127 8.05 -7.30 -12.97
N PRO A 128 9.04 -8.17 -12.71
CA PRO A 128 9.48 -8.47 -11.35
C PRO A 128 9.82 -7.23 -10.53
N GLU A 129 10.41 -6.20 -11.16
CA GLU A 129 10.77 -4.94 -10.53
C GLU A 129 9.52 -4.13 -10.14
N LEU A 130 8.55 -4.02 -11.06
CA LEU A 130 7.28 -3.33 -10.77
C LEU A 130 6.52 -4.01 -9.63
N ARG A 131 6.50 -5.35 -9.61
CA ARG A 131 5.91 -6.14 -8.53
C ARG A 131 6.62 -5.92 -7.20
N ALA A 132 7.95 -5.88 -7.20
CA ALA A 132 8.74 -5.60 -6.00
C ALA A 132 8.47 -4.19 -5.45
N ARG A 133 8.31 -3.19 -6.33
CA ARG A 133 7.97 -1.82 -5.95
C ARG A 133 6.56 -1.68 -5.39
N TRP A 134 5.58 -2.40 -5.94
CA TRP A 134 4.25 -2.52 -5.34
C TRP A 134 4.33 -3.06 -3.90
N ARG A 135 5.10 -4.13 -3.69
CA ARG A 135 5.31 -4.71 -2.36
C ARG A 135 5.98 -3.71 -1.42
N GLU A 136 7.04 -3.05 -1.86
CA GLU A 136 7.77 -2.04 -1.08
C GLU A 136 6.85 -0.91 -0.61
N ALA A 137 6.10 -0.30 -1.54
CA ALA A 137 5.21 0.81 -1.25
C ALA A 137 4.09 0.41 -0.29
N MET A 138 3.44 -0.74 -0.53
CA MET A 138 2.33 -1.20 0.30
C MET A 138 2.79 -1.67 1.68
N THR A 139 3.98 -2.28 1.77
CA THR A 139 4.59 -2.65 3.07
C THR A 139 4.83 -1.41 3.91
N LYS A 140 5.44 -0.36 3.34
CA LYS A 140 5.65 0.93 4.02
C LYS A 140 4.35 1.54 4.55
N VAL A 141 3.27 1.43 3.78
CA VAL A 141 1.94 1.89 4.17
C VAL A 141 1.40 1.09 5.35
N VAL A 142 1.32 -0.24 5.25
CA VAL A 142 0.72 -1.04 6.32
C VAL A 142 1.56 -1.09 7.59
N GLU A 143 2.88 -0.90 7.51
CA GLU A 143 3.74 -0.70 8.68
C GLU A 143 3.40 0.58 9.45
N ALA A 144 2.95 1.64 8.77
CA ALA A 144 2.47 2.85 9.45
C ALA A 144 1.17 2.58 10.23
N PHE A 145 0.29 1.76 9.68
CA PHE A 145 -0.93 1.33 10.36
C PHE A 145 -0.60 0.45 11.56
N ALA A 146 0.25 -0.57 11.37
CA ALA A 146 0.66 -1.50 12.42
C ALA A 146 1.36 -0.79 13.60
N ARG A 147 2.20 0.21 13.33
CA ARG A 147 2.87 1.01 14.38
C ARG A 147 1.91 1.89 15.19
N HIS A 148 0.75 2.22 14.63
CA HIS A 148 -0.24 3.08 15.28
C HIS A 148 -1.38 2.28 15.93
N TYR A 149 -1.44 0.97 15.72
CA TYR A 149 -2.49 0.11 16.26
C TYR A 149 -2.45 0.02 17.79
#